data_AF-A0A974P5I5-F1
#
_entry.id   AF-A0A974P5I5-F1
#
_cell.length_a   1.000
_cell.length_b   1.000
_cell.length_c   1.000
_cell.angle_alpha   90.00
_cell.angle_beta   90.00
_cell.angle_gamma   90.00
#
_symmetry.space_group_name_H-M   'P 1'
#
loop_
_entity.id
_entity.type
_entity.pdbx_description
1 polymer ?
#
loop_
_entity_poly.entity_id
_entity_poly.type
_entity_poly.pdbx_seq_one_letter_code
_entity_poly.pdbx_strand_id
1 'polypeptide(L)' 'MRQLPPLSALRSFDATARLGSVTRAAEELSRTHGAVSRQIRSLQDHLGVPCSTRPAPVCA' A
#
# COMPACT_ATOMS: atom_id res chain seq x y z
N MET A 1 21.95 6.07 -1.97
CA MET A 1 20.94 5.71 -2.99
C MET A 1 19.60 5.64 -2.28
N ARG A 2 18.66 6.56 -2.57
CA ARG A 2 17.34 6.57 -1.92
C ARG A 2 16.58 5.35 -2.43
N GLN A 3 16.43 4.31 -1.61
CA GLN A 3 15.68 3.12 -2.00
C GLN A 3 14.25 3.58 -2.27
N LEU A 4 13.85 3.60 -3.54
CA LEU A 4 12.46 3.81 -3.86
C LEU A 4 11.70 2.64 -3.24
N PRO A 5 10.59 2.90 -2.55
CA PRO A 5 9.76 1.81 -2.06
C PRO A 5 9.43 0.89 -3.24
N PRO A 6 9.49 -0.43 -3.04
CA PRO A 6 9.23 -1.37 -4.12
C PRO A 6 7.87 -1.05 -4.75
N LEU A 7 7.81 -0.96 -6.08
CA LEU A 7 6.59 -0.54 -6.82
C LEU A 7 5.34 -1.35 -6.43
N SER A 8 5.55 -2.58 -5.97
CA SER A 8 4.51 -3.45 -5.43
C SER A 8 3.86 -2.89 -4.16
N ALA A 9 4.62 -2.24 -3.28
CA ALA A 9 4.09 -1.58 -2.08
C ALA A 9 3.19 -0.38 -2.41
N LEU A 10 3.60 0.44 -3.38
CA LEU A 10 2.78 1.55 -3.88
C LEU A 10 1.51 1.02 -4.57
N ARG A 11 1.63 -0.06 -5.34
CA ARG A 11 0.50 -0.66 -6.04
C ARG A 11 -0.52 -1.28 -5.07
N SER A 12 -0.05 -1.95 -4.01
CA SER A 12 -0.90 -2.45 -2.92
C SER A 12 -1.63 -1.33 -2.19
N PHE A 13 -0.94 -0.21 -1.96
CA PHE A 13 -1.55 0.95 -1.34
C PHE A 13 -2.62 1.59 -2.24
N ASP A 14 -2.32 1.85 -3.52
CA ASP A 14 -3.26 2.42 -4.49
C ASP A 14 -4.50 1.52 -4.68
N ALA A 15 -4.31 0.20 -4.83
CA ALA A 15 -5.42 -0.73 -4.94
C ALA A 15 -6.29 -0.75 -3.68
N THR A 16 -5.67 -0.74 -2.48
CA THR A 16 -6.42 -0.66 -1.21
C THR A 16 -7.16 0.66 -1.07
N ALA A 17 -6.58 1.77 -1.55
CA ALA A 17 -7.21 3.08 -1.56
C ALA A 17 -8.40 3.16 -2.53
N ARG A 18 -8.29 2.54 -3.72
CA ARG A 18 -9.38 2.46 -4.72
C ARG A 18 -10.53 1.59 -4.26
N LEU A 19 -10.22 0.42 -3.70
CA LEU A 19 -11.20 -0.61 -3.35
C LEU A 19 -11.77 -0.44 -1.93
N GLY A 20 -11.11 0.35 -1.09
CA GLY A 20 -11.45 0.54 0.32
C GLY A 20 -11.27 -0.72 1.17
N SER A 21 -10.65 -1.78 0.63
CA SER A 21 -10.49 -3.06 1.30
C SER A 21 -9.19 -3.75 0.90
N VAL A 22 -8.44 -4.20 1.91
CA VAL A 22 -7.17 -4.92 1.76
C VAL A 22 -7.39 -6.29 1.10
N THR A 23 -8.51 -6.94 1.41
CA THR A 23 -8.86 -8.26 0.83
C THR A 23 -9.14 -8.12 -0.66
N ARG A 24 -9.92 -7.12 -1.07
CA ARG A 24 -10.19 -6.87 -2.50
C ARG A 24 -8.94 -6.46 -3.25
N ALA A 25 -8.08 -5.63 -2.64
CA ALA A 25 -6.80 -5.28 -3.23
C ALA A 25 -5.86 -6.48 -3.40
N ALA A 26 -5.91 -7.43 -2.46
CA ALA A 26 -5.17 -8.68 -2.55
C ALA A 26 -5.67 -9.55 -3.72
N GLU A 27 -6.99 -9.66 -3.88
CA GLU A 27 -7.60 -10.37 -5.02
C GLU A 27 -7.23 -9.72 -6.36
N GLU A 28 -7.33 -8.40 -6.47
CA GLU A 28 -7.02 -7.68 -7.72
C GLU A 28 -5.54 -7.75 -8.11
N LEU A 29 -4.65 -7.79 -7.11
CA LEU A 29 -3.20 -7.88 -7.34
C LEU A 29 -2.69 -9.32 -7.41
N SER A 30 -3.58 -10.31 -7.32
CA SER A 30 -3.23 -11.75 -7.23
C SER A 30 -2.19 -12.02 -6.12
N ARG A 31 -2.36 -11.36 -4.97
CA ARG A 31 -1.50 -11.48 -3.80
C ARG A 31 -2.28 -12.02 -2.62
N THR A 32 -1.56 -12.61 -1.67
CA THR A 32 -2.17 -12.98 -0.40
C THR A 32 -2.39 -11.73 0.45
N HIS A 33 -3.44 -11.74 1.28
CA HIS A 33 -3.71 -10.67 2.24
C HIS A 33 -2.48 -10.32 3.11
N GLY A 34 -1.72 -11.35 3.52
CA GLY A 34 -0.47 -11.19 4.26
C GLY A 34 0.63 -10.48 3.47
N ALA A 35 0.74 -10.72 2.17
CA ALA A 35 1.71 -10.03 1.30
C ALA A 35 1.34 -8.54 1.13
N VAL A 36 0.05 -8.23 0.92
CA VAL A 36 -0.44 -6.85 0.82
C VAL A 36 -0.22 -6.09 2.12
N SER A 37 -0.53 -6.70 3.27
CA SER A 37 -0.28 -6.11 4.59
C SER A 37 1.21 -5.84 4.83
N ARG A 38 2.10 -6.78 4.47
CA ARG A 38 3.56 -6.59 4.54
C ARG A 38 4.05 -5.48 3.62
N GLN A 39 3.51 -5.39 2.41
CA GLN A 39 3.85 -4.38 1.42
C GLN A 39 3.46 -2.97 1.89
N ILE A 40 2.25 -2.82 2.42
CA ILE A 40 1.79 -1.56 3.02
C ILE A 40 2.67 -1.19 4.23
N ARG A 41 3.00 -2.15 5.10
CA ARG A 41 3.86 -1.90 6.26
C ARG A 41 5.29 -1.51 5.86
N SER A 42 5.85 -2.17 4.85
CA SER A 42 7.15 -1.81 4.28
C SER A 42 7.13 -0.43 3.63
N LEU A 43 6.01 -0.02 3.03
CA LEU A 43 5.83 1.33 2.49
C LEU A 43 5.87 2.38 3.61
N GLN A 44 5.12 2.13 4.69
CA GLN A 44 5.06 3.02 5.85
C GLN A 44 6.42 3.16 6.52
N ASP A 45 7.16 2.07 6.66
CA ASP A 45 8.52 2.05 7.20
C ASP A 45 9.48 2.90 6.34
N HIS A 46 9.39 2.77 5.02
CA HIS A 46 10.19 3.58 4.09
C HIS A 46 9.84 5.07 4.09
N LEU A 47 8.56 5.40 4.27
CA LEU A 47 8.08 6.77 4.28
C LEU A 47 8.23 7.42 5.67
N GLY A 48 8.33 6.63 6.74
CA GLY A 48 8.31 7.11 8.12
C GLY A 48 6.96 7.68 8.54
N VAL A 49 5.88 7.41 7.79
CA VAL A 49 4.54 7.98 8.02
C VAL A 49 3.51 6.86 8.13
N PRO A 50 2.67 6.84 9.19
CA PRO A 50 1.53 5.94 9.26
C PRO A 50 0.48 6.38 8.23
N CYS A 51 0.49 5.73 7.05
CA CYS A 51 -0.50 5.96 6.00
C CYS A 51 -1.86 5.42 6.46
N SER A 52 -2.74 6.30 6.98
CA SER A 52 -4.10 5.94 7.37
C SER A 52 -4.95 5.73 6.12
N THR A 53 -5.62 4.59 6.03
CA THR A 53 -6.55 4.24 4.94
C THR A 53 -7.72 5.21 4.90
N ARG A 54 -7.57 6.30 4.16
CA ARG A 54 -8.66 7.18 3.74
C ARG A 54 -8.30 7.74 2.36
N PRO A 55 -9.17 7.59 1.34
CA PRO A 55 -8.94 8.17 0.03
C PRO A 55 -9.10 9.69 0.15
N ALA A 56 -8.01 10.38 0.41
CA ALA A 56 -7.90 11.79 0.09
C ALA A 56 -6.65 11.93 -0.78
N PRO A 57 -6.71 12.71 -1.87
CA PRO A 57 -5.51 13.05 -2.61
C PRO A 57 -4.58 13.80 -1.64
N VAL A 58 -3.27 13.78 -1.88
CA VAL A 58 -2.22 14.51 -1.14
C VAL A 58 -1.85 13.83 0.20
N CYS A 59 -0.59 13.51 0.57
CA CYS A 59 0.72 13.98 0.12
C CYS A 59 0.72 15.45 -0.30
N ALA A 60 0.41 16.32 0.64
CA ALA A 60 0.86 17.71 0.68
C ALA A 60 1.70 17.86 1.95
#